data_AF-A0A4V1T2V1-F1
#
_entry.id   AF-A0A4V1T2V1-F1
#
_cell.length_a   1.000
_cell.length_b   1.000
_cell.length_c   1.000
_cell.angle_alpha   90.00
_cell.angle_beta   90.00
_cell.angle_gamma   90.00
#
_symmetry.space_group_name_H-M   'P 1'
#
loop_
_entity.id
_entity.type
_entity.pdbx_description
1 polymer ?
#
loop_
_entity_poly.entity_id
_entity_poly.type
_entity_poly.pdbx_seq_one_letter_code
_entity_poly.pdbx_strand_id
1 'polypeptide(L)'
;MVFKRCFIIFLAITIQSIHAQNLKKPVVKDVTNNKTVEILTRLESHTAFSGKKLTIGIFKVGNGSGSAHVAGNDEISETYYLTVTDAPGDEHPVFKICSIGPFYGSKIISKKDLGDTYVLSLEHFNTGKRSIHKIILSLKKAVYQ
;
A
#
# COMPACT_ATOMS: atom_id res chain seq x y z
N MET A 1 61.16 7.25 33.50
CA MET A 1 59.79 7.50 34.01
C MET A 1 58.79 7.67 32.85
N VAL A 2 58.72 6.72 31.90
CA VAL A 2 57.93 6.88 30.64
C VAL A 2 56.92 5.74 30.44
N PHE A 3 57.12 4.59 31.08
CA PHE A 3 56.28 3.39 30.90
C PHE A 3 54.88 3.44 31.55
N LYS A 4 54.63 4.36 32.52
CA LYS A 4 53.34 4.43 33.23
C LYS A 4 52.24 5.20 32.50
N ARG A 5 52.57 6.05 31.51
CA ARG A 5 51.58 6.91 30.82
C ARG A 5 50.96 6.27 29.59
N CYS A 6 51.61 5.29 28.96
CA CYS A 6 51.06 4.59 27.80
C CYS A 6 49.96 3.58 28.16
N PHE A 7 49.99 3.02 29.37
CA PHE A 7 49.02 1.99 29.79
C PHE A 7 47.60 2.55 30.00
N ILE A 8 47.48 3.81 30.39
CA ILE A 8 46.19 4.47 30.64
C ILE A 8 45.49 4.84 29.33
N ILE A 9 46.25 5.16 28.27
CA ILE A 9 45.69 5.47 26.95
C ILE A 9 45.17 4.20 26.27
N PHE A 10 45.85 3.06 26.45
CA PHE A 10 45.40 1.79 25.89
C PHE A 10 44.12 1.24 26.56
N LEU A 11 43.91 1.54 27.85
CA LEU A 11 42.70 1.15 28.58
C LEU A 11 41.47 2.01 28.22
N ALA A 12 41.68 3.25 27.79
CA ALA A 12 40.58 4.14 27.39
C ALA A 12 40.00 3.82 25.99
N ILE A 13 40.79 3.21 25.11
CA ILE A 13 40.36 2.90 23.73
C ILE A 13 39.52 1.61 23.66
N THR A 14 39.65 0.70 24.62
CA THR A 14 38.92 -0.59 24.60
C THR A 14 37.46 -0.50 25.03
N ILE A 15 37.04 0.63 25.65
CA ILE A 15 35.65 0.80 26.12
C ILE A 15 34.73 1.32 25.01
N GLN A 16 35.25 1.89 23.92
CA GLN A 16 34.42 2.44 22.85
C GLN A 16 33.91 1.41 21.82
N SER A 17 34.33 0.15 21.89
CA SER A 17 33.99 -0.85 20.86
C SER A 17 32.78 -1.74 21.15
N ILE A 18 32.04 -1.54 22.24
CA ILE A 18 30.96 -2.47 22.65
C ILE A 18 29.54 -1.94 22.35
N HIS A 19 29.38 -0.79 21.69
CA HIS A 19 28.08 -0.41 21.11
C HIS A 19 27.84 -1.10 19.75
N ALA A 20 28.12 -2.41 19.68
CA ALA A 20 27.51 -3.26 18.67
C ALA A 20 26.01 -3.29 18.98
N GLN A 21 25.25 -2.47 18.25
CA GLN A 21 23.80 -2.50 18.28
C GLN A 21 23.36 -3.95 18.08
N ASN A 22 22.74 -4.55 19.10
CA ASN A 22 22.12 -5.87 19.03
C ASN A 22 20.90 -5.79 18.10
N LEU A 23 21.14 -5.64 16.80
CA LEU A 23 20.11 -5.77 15.78
C LEU A 23 19.66 -7.23 15.82
N LYS A 24 18.43 -7.45 16.28
CA LYS A 24 17.79 -8.77 16.26
C LYS A 24 17.93 -9.32 14.84
N LYS A 25 18.48 -10.53 14.72
CA LYS A 25 18.58 -11.22 13.43
C LYS A 25 17.18 -11.31 12.81
N PRO A 26 17.01 -11.05 11.51
CA PRO A 26 15.70 -11.15 10.86
C PRO A 26 15.19 -12.59 11.00
N VAL A 27 13.97 -12.73 11.50
CA VAL A 27 13.27 -14.03 11.63
C VAL A 27 12.21 -14.09 10.55
N VAL A 28 12.31 -15.08 9.67
CA VAL A 28 11.26 -15.38 8.69
C VAL A 28 10.11 -16.08 9.44
N LYS A 29 8.89 -15.61 9.23
CA LYS A 29 7.67 -16.20 9.79
C LYS A 29 6.68 -16.45 8.67
N ASP A 30 6.05 -17.61 8.68
CA ASP A 30 4.98 -17.92 7.74
C ASP A 30 3.73 -17.08 8.06
N VAL A 31 3.08 -16.59 7.01
CA VAL A 31 1.79 -15.90 7.12
C VAL A 31 0.69 -16.96 7.02
N THR A 32 0.09 -17.31 8.16
CA THR A 32 -0.97 -18.32 8.24
C THR A 32 -2.38 -17.73 8.22
N ASN A 33 -2.51 -16.40 8.13
CA ASN A 33 -3.82 -15.75 8.07
C ASN A 33 -4.47 -15.98 6.70
N ASN A 34 -5.44 -16.88 6.64
CA ASN A 34 -6.13 -17.26 5.41
C ASN A 34 -6.73 -16.06 4.64
N LYS A 35 -7.28 -15.05 5.33
CA LYS A 35 -7.85 -13.86 4.67
C LYS A 35 -6.75 -13.02 4.01
N THR A 36 -5.61 -12.88 4.68
CA THR A 36 -4.45 -12.17 4.11
C THR A 36 -3.90 -12.93 2.90
N VAL A 37 -3.76 -14.25 3.01
CA VAL A 37 -3.31 -15.09 1.90
C VAL A 37 -4.28 -14.99 0.71
N GLU A 38 -5.59 -15.05 0.93
CA GLU A 38 -6.61 -14.93 -0.12
C GLU A 38 -6.56 -13.57 -0.85
N ILE A 39 -6.40 -12.46 -0.12
CA ILE A 39 -6.28 -11.14 -0.74
C ILE A 39 -4.98 -11.05 -1.56
N LEU A 40 -3.86 -11.54 -1.02
CA LEU A 40 -2.56 -11.50 -1.68
C LEU A 40 -2.52 -12.37 -2.94
N THR A 41 -3.17 -13.53 -2.94
CA THR A 41 -3.21 -14.41 -4.12
C THR A 41 -4.13 -13.90 -5.23
N ARG A 42 -5.08 -13.01 -4.91
CA ARG A 42 -6.00 -12.36 -5.87
C ARG A 42 -5.58 -10.94 -6.27
N LEU A 43 -4.45 -10.45 -5.75
CA LEU A 43 -3.94 -9.13 -6.09
C LEU A 43 -3.47 -9.12 -7.55
N GLU A 44 -4.20 -8.41 -8.40
CA GLU A 44 -3.87 -8.27 -9.82
C GLU A 44 -2.84 -7.18 -10.06
N SER A 45 -2.99 -6.05 -9.37
CA SER A 45 -2.01 -4.96 -9.46
C SER A 45 -2.00 -4.10 -8.20
N HIS A 46 -0.84 -3.52 -7.94
CA HIS A 46 -0.65 -2.49 -6.93
C HIS A 46 -0.01 -1.28 -7.60
N THR A 47 -0.53 -0.09 -7.31
CA THR A 47 0.09 1.16 -7.73
C THR A 47 -0.01 2.15 -6.58
N ALA A 48 1.10 2.79 -6.27
CA ALA A 48 1.13 3.90 -5.33
C ALA A 48 1.63 5.17 -6.03
N PHE A 49 1.07 6.31 -5.66
CA PHE A 49 1.58 7.61 -6.10
C PHE A 49 1.45 8.63 -4.98
N SER A 50 2.45 9.50 -4.89
CA SER A 50 2.50 10.60 -3.94
C SER A 50 2.25 11.92 -4.67
N GLY A 51 1.31 12.70 -4.15
CA GLY A 51 1.06 14.07 -4.56
C GLY A 51 1.68 15.08 -3.61
N LYS A 52 1.14 16.30 -3.64
CA LYS A 52 1.60 17.42 -2.82
C LYS A 52 1.43 17.20 -1.33
N LYS A 53 0.32 16.58 -0.92
CA LYS A 53 -0.02 16.34 0.49
C LYS A 53 -0.42 14.90 0.79
N LEU A 54 -0.96 14.20 -0.19
CA LEU A 54 -1.49 12.84 -0.01
C LEU A 54 -0.69 11.83 -0.80
N THR A 55 -0.49 10.66 -0.21
CA THR A 55 -0.07 9.45 -0.93
C THR A 55 -1.26 8.50 -1.05
N ILE A 56 -1.48 8.00 -2.26
CA ILE A 56 -2.59 7.10 -2.58
C ILE A 56 -2.00 5.75 -2.97
N GLY A 57 -2.41 4.69 -2.27
CA GLY A 57 -2.19 3.31 -2.68
C GLY A 57 -3.44 2.73 -3.30
N ILE A 58 -3.29 1.99 -4.38
CA ILE A 58 -4.39 1.36 -5.11
C ILE A 58 -4.04 -0.10 -5.30
N PHE A 59 -4.88 -0.97 -4.77
CA PHE A 59 -4.78 -2.42 -4.90
C PHE A 59 -5.98 -2.90 -5.69
N LYS A 60 -5.75 -3.44 -6.88
CA LYS A 60 -6.78 -4.05 -7.71
C LYS A 60 -6.82 -5.54 -7.40
N VAL A 61 -7.96 -6.03 -6.93
CA VAL A 61 -8.16 -7.42 -6.53
C VAL A 61 -9.28 -8.01 -7.37
N GLY A 62 -8.98 -9.10 -8.08
CA GLY A 62 -9.99 -9.84 -8.85
C GLY A 62 -10.79 -10.80 -7.97
N ASN A 63 -11.93 -11.27 -8.46
CA ASN A 63 -12.70 -12.36 -7.82
C ASN A 63 -12.03 -13.76 -7.93
N GLY A 64 -10.89 -13.86 -8.62
CA GLY A 64 -10.11 -15.08 -8.80
C GLY A 64 -10.69 -16.02 -9.88
N SER A 65 -9.91 -17.01 -10.32
CA SER A 65 -10.29 -17.96 -11.39
C SER A 65 -11.36 -19.00 -10.99
N GLY A 66 -11.99 -18.85 -9.81
CA GLY A 66 -12.95 -19.81 -9.25
C GLY A 66 -14.41 -19.60 -9.71
N SER A 67 -14.72 -18.54 -10.44
CA SER A 67 -16.07 -18.27 -10.98
C SER A 67 -16.41 -19.07 -12.24
N ALA A 68 -15.48 -19.88 -12.77
CA ALA A 68 -15.57 -20.62 -14.04
C ALA A 68 -16.60 -21.78 -14.09
N HIS A 69 -17.69 -21.75 -13.31
CA HIS A 69 -18.66 -22.86 -13.25
C HIS A 69 -20.12 -22.42 -13.46
N VAL A 70 -20.40 -21.18 -13.88
CA VAL A 70 -21.77 -20.74 -14.15
C VAL A 70 -21.84 -20.05 -15.51
N ALA A 71 -22.28 -20.81 -16.51
CA ALA A 71 -22.56 -20.29 -17.86
C ALA A 71 -23.45 -19.04 -17.76
N GLY A 72 -22.89 -17.88 -18.16
CA GLY A 72 -23.56 -16.59 -18.17
C GLY A 72 -23.23 -15.63 -17.02
N ASN A 73 -22.40 -16.05 -16.05
CA ASN A 73 -21.94 -15.22 -14.93
C ASN A 73 -20.41 -15.13 -14.84
N ASP A 74 -19.71 -15.57 -15.89
CA ASP A 74 -18.24 -15.68 -16.01
C ASP A 74 -17.55 -14.32 -16.24
N GLU A 75 -18.10 -13.22 -15.75
CA GLU A 75 -17.48 -11.92 -15.91
C GLU A 75 -16.45 -11.68 -14.79
N ILE A 76 -15.18 -11.51 -15.19
CA ILE A 76 -14.09 -11.14 -14.29
C ILE A 76 -14.44 -9.77 -13.68
N SER A 77 -14.63 -9.76 -12.37
CA SER A 77 -14.98 -8.57 -11.63
C SER A 77 -13.85 -8.16 -10.71
N GLU A 78 -13.64 -6.86 -10.60
CA GLU A 78 -12.46 -6.27 -9.98
C GLU A 78 -12.93 -5.32 -8.87
N THR A 79 -12.31 -5.43 -7.70
CA THR A 79 -12.51 -4.51 -6.58
C THR A 79 -11.22 -3.74 -6.34
N TYR A 80 -11.34 -2.42 -6.18
CA TYR A 80 -10.22 -1.58 -5.80
C TYR A 80 -10.24 -1.33 -4.29
N TYR A 81 -9.13 -1.62 -3.63
CA TYR A 81 -8.84 -1.13 -2.28
C TYR A 81 -7.92 0.08 -2.40
N LEU A 82 -8.33 1.17 -1.78
CA LEU A 82 -7.71 2.47 -1.88
C LEU A 82 -7.23 2.88 -0.50
N THR A 83 -5.95 3.20 -0.38
CA THR A 83 -5.36 3.79 0.82
C THR A 83 -5.05 5.26 0.56
N VAL A 84 -5.29 6.11 1.55
CA VAL A 84 -4.98 7.55 1.52
C VAL A 84 -4.20 7.86 2.79
N THR A 85 -3.04 8.49 2.66
CA THR A 85 -2.20 8.89 3.79
C THR A 85 -1.69 10.32 3.62
N ASP A 86 -1.53 11.07 4.71
CA ASP A 86 -0.80 12.33 4.75
C ASP A 86 0.71 12.06 4.77
N ALA A 87 1.34 12.33 3.63
CA ALA A 87 2.80 12.26 3.41
C ALA A 87 3.51 10.88 3.58
N PRO A 88 4.56 10.64 2.76
CA PRO A 88 5.54 9.61 3.04
C PRO A 88 6.53 10.10 4.10
N GLY A 89 6.52 9.51 5.30
CA GLY A 89 7.57 9.73 6.31
C GLY A 89 7.11 10.24 7.67
N ASP A 90 5.81 10.30 7.95
CA ASP A 90 5.33 10.45 9.32
C ASP A 90 5.55 9.13 10.09
N GLU A 91 5.95 9.23 11.36
CA GLU A 91 6.03 8.08 12.27
C GLU A 91 4.62 7.55 12.62
N HIS A 92 3.60 8.41 12.48
CA HIS A 92 2.19 8.12 12.75
C HIS A 92 1.27 8.60 11.62
N PRO A 93 1.40 8.03 10.41
CA PRO A 93 0.61 8.47 9.26
C PRO A 93 -0.89 8.27 9.53
N VAL A 94 -1.69 9.28 9.20
CA VAL A 94 -3.15 9.17 9.23
C VAL A 94 -3.60 8.46 7.97
N PHE A 95 -4.06 7.22 8.11
CA PHE A 95 -4.52 6.41 6.98
C PHE A 95 -6.04 6.31 6.91
N LYS A 96 -6.57 6.44 5.70
CA LYS A 96 -7.92 6.01 5.33
C LYS A 96 -7.82 4.84 4.37
N ILE A 97 -8.57 3.78 4.62
CA ILE A 97 -8.71 2.64 3.72
C ILE A 97 -10.18 2.55 3.30
N CYS A 98 -10.43 2.38 2.01
CA CYS A 98 -11.77 2.15 1.48
C CYS A 98 -11.73 1.17 0.31
N SER A 99 -12.85 0.52 0.04
CA SER A 99 -13.00 -0.38 -1.10
C SER A 99 -14.09 0.14 -2.03
N ILE A 100 -13.93 -0.10 -3.32
CA ILE A 100 -14.92 0.25 -4.32
C ILE A 100 -14.96 -0.80 -5.45
N GLY A 101 -16.18 -1.18 -5.83
CA GLY A 101 -16.47 -2.25 -6.78
C GLY A 101 -17.68 -3.06 -6.33
N PRO A 102 -17.98 -4.17 -6.99
CA PRO A 102 -17.23 -4.75 -8.11
C PRO A 102 -17.39 -3.96 -9.41
N PHE A 103 -16.37 -3.98 -10.26
CA PHE A 103 -16.38 -3.41 -11.60
C PHE A 103 -15.96 -4.42 -12.65
N TYR A 104 -16.44 -4.25 -13.88
CA TYR A 104 -16.10 -5.09 -15.01
C TYR A 104 -15.18 -4.35 -15.99
N GLY A 105 -14.07 -4.99 -16.37
CA GLY A 105 -13.11 -4.46 -17.35
C GLY A 105 -12.60 -3.06 -17.00
N SER A 106 -12.28 -2.84 -15.73
CA SER A 106 -12.07 -1.50 -15.20
C SER A 106 -10.61 -1.04 -15.29
N LYS A 107 -10.45 0.27 -15.50
CA LYS A 107 -9.15 0.91 -15.66
C LYS A 107 -9.17 2.35 -15.14
N ILE A 108 -8.20 2.69 -14.31
CA ILE A 108 -7.93 4.07 -13.94
C ILE A 108 -7.25 4.75 -15.13
N ILE A 109 -7.95 5.69 -15.76
CA ILE A 109 -7.50 6.36 -17.00
C ILE A 109 -6.85 7.72 -16.74
N SER A 110 -7.15 8.36 -15.61
CA SER A 110 -6.50 9.61 -15.24
C SER A 110 -6.49 9.82 -13.72
N LYS A 111 -5.54 10.66 -13.28
CA LYS A 111 -5.37 11.06 -11.89
C LYS A 111 -5.04 12.54 -11.84
N LYS A 112 -5.67 13.28 -10.93
CA LYS A 112 -5.45 14.71 -10.71
C LYS A 112 -5.26 14.98 -9.22
N ASP A 113 -4.14 15.62 -8.90
CA ASP A 113 -3.83 16.10 -7.55
C ASP A 113 -4.37 17.52 -7.35
N LEU A 114 -5.19 17.71 -6.32
CA LEU A 114 -5.74 19.00 -5.89
C LEU A 114 -5.18 19.45 -4.52
N GLY A 115 -4.11 18.82 -4.03
CA GLY A 115 -3.51 19.05 -2.71
C GLY A 115 -4.17 18.16 -1.67
N ASP A 116 -5.22 18.65 -1.02
CA ASP A 116 -5.94 17.93 0.04
C ASP A 116 -6.92 16.88 -0.49
N THR A 117 -6.98 16.69 -1.81
CA THR A 117 -7.87 15.75 -2.47
C THR A 117 -7.24 15.23 -3.76
N TYR A 118 -7.44 13.95 -4.02
CA TYR A 118 -7.12 13.30 -5.29
C TYR A 118 -8.39 12.97 -6.06
N VAL A 119 -8.38 13.18 -7.36
CA VAL A 119 -9.47 12.78 -8.26
C VAL A 119 -8.95 11.76 -9.25
N LEU A 120 -9.53 10.57 -9.24
CA LEU A 120 -9.24 9.49 -10.18
C LEU A 120 -10.42 9.37 -11.14
N SER A 121 -10.16 9.18 -12.42
CA SER A 121 -11.20 8.80 -13.37
C SER A 121 -11.07 7.31 -13.65
N LEU A 122 -12.14 6.57 -13.37
CA LEU A 122 -12.26 5.13 -13.56
C LEU A 122 -13.20 4.87 -14.74
N GLU A 123 -12.69 4.25 -15.79
CA GLU A 123 -13.50 3.65 -16.83
C GLU A 123 -13.87 2.21 -16.45
N HIS A 124 -15.11 1.81 -16.64
CA HIS A 124 -15.55 0.42 -16.52
C HIS A 124 -16.84 0.17 -17.32
N PHE A 125 -17.17 -1.10 -17.54
CA PHE A 125 -18.46 -1.49 -18.11
C PHE A 125 -19.59 -1.28 -17.09
N ASN A 126 -20.67 -0.66 -17.55
CA ASN A 126 -21.90 -0.44 -16.81
C ASN A 126 -23.09 -0.53 -17.78
N THR A 127 -24.02 -1.45 -17.52
CA THR A 127 -25.25 -1.60 -18.31
C THR A 127 -24.99 -1.73 -19.83
N GLY A 128 -24.05 -2.61 -20.21
CA GLY A 128 -23.73 -2.92 -21.61
C GLY A 128 -22.87 -1.89 -22.35
N LYS A 129 -22.44 -0.81 -21.71
CA LYS A 129 -21.56 0.21 -22.31
C LYS A 129 -20.44 0.63 -21.36
N ARG A 130 -19.37 1.22 -21.90
CA ARG A 130 -18.33 1.82 -21.06
C ARG A 130 -18.82 3.15 -20.49
N SER A 131 -18.54 3.33 -19.20
CA SER A 131 -18.84 4.56 -18.46
C SER A 131 -17.61 5.00 -17.69
N ILE A 132 -17.48 6.32 -17.50
CA ILE A 132 -16.38 6.92 -16.74
C ILE A 132 -16.97 7.57 -15.51
N HIS A 133 -16.49 7.16 -14.35
CA HIS A 133 -16.85 7.72 -13.06
C HIS A 133 -15.62 8.31 -12.38
N LYS A 134 -15.84 9.24 -11.45
CA LYS A 134 -14.80 9.88 -10.66
C LYS A 134 -14.78 9.30 -9.26
N ILE A 135 -13.58 8.98 -8.80
CA ILE A 135 -13.31 8.66 -7.40
C ILE A 135 -12.58 9.85 -6.80
N ILE A 136 -13.19 10.47 -5.79
CA ILE A 136 -12.66 11.62 -5.07
C ILE A 136 -12.16 11.14 -3.72
N LEU A 137 -10.87 11.28 -3.46
CA LEU A 137 -10.18 10.75 -2.28
C LEU A 137 -9.61 11.88 -1.43
N SER A 138 -9.92 11.86 -0.14
CA SER A 138 -9.25 12.65 0.89
C SER A 138 -9.16 11.83 2.18
N LEU A 139 -8.39 12.33 3.15
CA LEU A 139 -8.28 11.70 4.48
C LEU A 139 -9.64 11.60 5.19
N LYS A 140 -10.55 12.53 4.91
CA LYS A 140 -11.88 12.58 5.55
C LYS A 140 -12.88 11.70 4.79
N LYS A 141 -12.91 11.75 3.46
CA LYS A 141 -13.96 11.13 2.65
C LYS A 141 -13.42 10.48 1.37
N ALA A 142 -14.09 9.42 0.95
CA ALA A 142 -13.98 8.84 -0.38
C ALA A 142 -15.37 8.88 -1.02
N VAL A 143 -15.48 9.40 -2.24
CA VAL A 143 -16.75 9.54 -2.97
C VAL A 143 -16.60 8.99 -4.37
N TYR A 144 -17.61 8.25 -4.83
CA TYR A 144 -17.73 7.77 -6.20
C TYR A 144 -18.96 8.39 -6.85
N GLN A 145 -18.78 8.93 -8.06
CA GLN A 145 -19.82 9.68 -8.78
C GLN A 145 -19.58 9.71 -10.28
#